data_AF-A0A8J2UBC5-F1
#
_entry.id   AF-A0A8J2UBC5-F1
#
_cell.length_a   1.000
_cell.length_b   1.000
_cell.length_c   1.000
_cell.angle_alpha   90.00
_cell.angle_beta   90.00
_cell.angle_gamma   90.00
#
_symmetry.space_group_name_H-M   'P 1'
#
loop_
_entity.id
_entity.type
_entity.pdbx_description
1 polymer ?
#
loop_
_entity_poly.entity_id
_entity_poly.type
_entity_poly.pdbx_seq_one_letter_code
_entity_poly.pdbx_strand_id
1 'polypeptide(L)'
;MITQHIQKGFTFFVGAVADDPKQKIKLKAFHCEILNDFEAIRQEEAAYEALPVIRNITPDMVQQNYLGIKCDIRSLVDSEMHKIKNSEQYRHLLEKKKPSPKGPASL
;
A
#
# COMPACT_ATOMS: atom_id res chain seq x y z
N MET A 1 -23.31 4.79 19.03
CA MET A 1 -24.76 4.55 18.82
C MET A 1 -25.29 5.63 17.90
N ILE A 2 -25.19 5.42 16.58
CA ILE A 2 -25.76 6.34 15.58
C ILE A 2 -26.83 5.54 14.85
N THR A 3 -28.07 5.69 15.29
CA THR A 3 -29.23 5.05 14.68
C THR A 3 -29.63 5.89 13.47
N GLN A 4 -29.19 5.53 12.27
CA GLN A 4 -29.73 6.13 11.05
C GLN A 4 -31.16 5.61 10.85
N HIS A 5 -32.12 6.50 11.10
CA HIS A 5 -33.49 6.36 10.62
C HIS A 5 -33.46 6.39 9.08
N ILE A 6 -33.36 5.21 8.46
CA ILE A 6 -33.55 5.06 7.01
C ILE A 6 -35.06 5.17 6.76
N GLN A 7 -35.48 6.31 6.20
CA GLN A 7 -36.84 6.50 5.75
C GLN A 7 -37.17 5.50 4.65
N LYS A 8 -38.32 4.82 4.80
CA LYS A 8 -38.91 3.95 3.77
C LYS A 8 -39.26 4.80 2.54
N GLY A 9 -38.34 4.90 1.59
CA GLY A 9 -38.52 5.65 0.35
C GLY A 9 -37.87 4.91 -0.81
N PHE A 10 -38.63 4.74 -1.89
CA PHE A 10 -38.11 4.36 -3.21
C PHE A 10 -36.92 5.25 -3.56
N THR A 11 -35.70 4.72 -3.57
CA THR A 11 -34.51 5.47 -4.00
C THR A 11 -34.31 5.31 -5.50
N PHE A 12 -34.79 6.29 -6.27
CA PHE A 12 -34.30 6.53 -7.63
C PHE A 12 -32.95 7.24 -7.54
N PHE A 13 -31.97 6.85 -8.36
CA PHE A 13 -30.70 7.57 -8.49
C PHE A 13 -30.99 8.95 -9.11
N VAL A 14 -31.20 9.97 -8.27
CA VAL A 14 -31.46 11.36 -8.69
C VAL A 14 -30.14 11.98 -9.13
N GLY A 15 -29.73 11.57 -10.33
CA GLY A 15 -28.51 12.02 -11.01
C GLY A 15 -28.80 12.39 -12.45
N ALA A 16 -29.97 12.98 -12.73
CA ALA A 16 -30.27 13.88 -13.85
C ALA A 16 -31.79 14.12 -13.86
N VAL A 17 -32.21 15.31 -13.42
CA VAL A 17 -33.53 15.97 -13.63
C VAL A 17 -34.79 15.15 -13.31
N ALA A 18 -35.17 15.08 -12.03
CA ALA A 18 -36.55 14.88 -11.57
C ALA A 18 -36.68 15.49 -10.16
N ASP A 19 -37.52 16.52 -10.01
CA ASP A 19 -37.64 17.27 -8.74
C ASP A 19 -38.60 16.61 -7.72
N ASP A 20 -39.35 15.56 -8.10
CA ASP A 20 -40.22 14.83 -7.17
C ASP A 20 -40.24 13.32 -7.51
N PRO A 21 -39.95 12.41 -6.55
CA PRO A 21 -39.99 10.96 -6.75
C PRO A 21 -41.37 10.38 -7.09
N LYS A 22 -42.47 11.15 -6.95
CA LYS A 22 -43.83 10.72 -7.30
C LYS A 22 -44.22 11.04 -8.75
N GLN A 23 -43.44 11.84 -9.47
CA GLN A 23 -43.81 12.32 -10.81
C GLN A 23 -42.79 11.86 -11.86
N LYS A 24 -43.01 10.66 -12.42
CA LYS A 24 -42.18 10.12 -13.51
C LYS A 24 -42.37 10.95 -14.80
N ILE A 25 -41.29 11.58 -15.29
CA ILE A 25 -41.29 12.29 -16.59
C ILE A 25 -41.24 11.25 -17.73
N LYS A 26 -42.26 11.25 -18.59
CA LYS A 26 -42.50 10.23 -19.64
C LYS A 26 -41.54 10.27 -20.84
N LEU A 27 -40.63 11.24 -20.89
CA LEU A 27 -39.89 11.67 -22.11
C LEU A 27 -38.36 11.62 -21.95
N LYS A 28 -37.82 10.66 -21.19
CA LYS A 28 -36.36 10.41 -21.16
C LYS A 28 -36.00 9.08 -21.79
N ALA A 29 -35.06 9.15 -22.74
CA ALA A 29 -34.63 8.08 -23.65
C ALA A 29 -33.78 6.98 -22.98
N PHE A 30 -34.25 6.41 -21.86
CA PHE A 30 -33.66 5.21 -21.30
C PHE A 30 -34.80 4.27 -20.87
N HIS A 31 -35.10 3.30 -21.74
CA HIS A 31 -35.99 2.16 -21.43
C HIS A 31 -35.22 1.08 -20.65
N CYS A 32 -34.42 1.51 -19.68
CA CYS A 32 -33.71 0.62 -18.78
C CYS A 32 -33.99 1.13 -17.37
N GLU A 33 -35.00 0.54 -16.73
CA GLU A 33 -35.21 0.71 -15.29
C GLU A 33 -34.21 -0.21 -14.59
N ILE A 34 -33.32 0.37 -13.78
CA ILE A 34 -32.46 -0.42 -12.91
C ILE A 34 -33.34 -0.84 -11.73
N LEU A 35 -33.92 -2.04 -11.84
CA LEU A 35 -34.64 -2.68 -10.74
C LEU A 35 -33.62 -3.21 -9.75
N ASN A 36 -33.29 -2.38 -8.76
CA ASN A 36 -32.39 -2.77 -7.68
C ASN A 36 -33.20 -3.48 -6.59
N ASP A 37 -32.98 -4.77 -6.37
CA ASP A 37 -33.59 -5.50 -5.25
C ASP A 37 -32.88 -5.14 -3.95
N PHE A 38 -33.44 -4.14 -3.27
CA PHE A 38 -32.91 -3.65 -2.00
C PHE A 38 -33.08 -4.63 -0.84
N GLU A 39 -33.92 -5.66 -0.97
CA GLU A 39 -34.04 -6.71 0.04
C GLU A 39 -32.91 -7.72 -0.12
N ALA A 40 -32.65 -8.16 -1.36
CA ALA A 40 -31.52 -9.01 -1.69
C ALA A 40 -30.18 -8.36 -1.33
N ILE A 41 -29.98 -7.08 -1.67
CA ILE A 41 -28.75 -6.35 -1.34
C ILE A 41 -28.58 -6.20 0.17
N ARG A 42 -29.65 -5.96 0.93
CA ARG A 42 -29.55 -5.86 2.39
C ARG A 42 -29.21 -7.20 3.03
N GLN A 43 -29.74 -8.30 2.48
CA GLN A 43 -29.39 -9.65 2.92
C GLN A 43 -27.92 -9.98 2.60
N GLU A 44 -27.44 -9.57 1.42
CA GLU A 44 -26.03 -9.69 1.02
C GLU A 44 -25.11 -8.85 1.92
N GLU A 45 -25.46 -7.58 2.16
CA GLU A 45 -24.72 -6.68 3.05
C GLU A 45 -24.69 -7.19 4.50
N ALA A 46 -25.79 -7.77 4.98
CA ALA A 46 -25.85 -8.39 6.31
C ALA A 46 -25.02 -9.69 6.40
N ALA A 47 -24.79 -10.35 5.28
CA ALA A 47 -23.95 -11.55 5.17
C ALA A 47 -22.47 -11.23 4.95
N TYR A 48 -22.08 -9.95 4.81
CA TYR A 48 -20.69 -9.57 4.71
C TYR A 48 -19.94 -9.86 6.01
N GLU A 49 -19.00 -10.80 5.93
CA GLU A 49 -18.04 -11.05 6.99
C GLU A 49 -16.82 -10.14 6.85
N ALA A 50 -16.26 -9.74 7.99
CA ALA A 50 -15.01 -8.98 7.99
C ALA A 50 -13.89 -9.82 7.37
N LEU A 51 -13.09 -9.18 6.50
CA LEU A 51 -11.93 -9.84 5.90
C LEU A 51 -11.02 -10.39 7.01
N PRO A 52 -10.61 -11.66 6.94
CA PRO A 52 -9.74 -12.24 7.95
C PRO A 52 -8.39 -11.53 7.92
N VAL A 53 -7.87 -11.17 9.10
CA VAL A 53 -6.57 -10.52 9.19
C VAL A 53 -5.48 -11.58 9.03
N ILE A 54 -4.88 -11.64 7.84
CA ILE A 54 -3.89 -12.65 7.45
C ILE A 54 -2.61 -12.56 8.32
N ARG A 55 -2.21 -11.34 8.72
CA ARG A 55 -1.03 -11.12 9.55
C ARG A 55 -1.11 -9.78 10.29
N ASN A 56 -1.09 -9.85 11.63
CA ASN A 56 -0.94 -8.67 12.48
C ASN A 56 0.54 -8.28 12.56
N ILE A 57 0.94 -7.22 11.87
CA ILE A 57 2.27 -6.64 12.01
C ILE A 57 2.23 -5.67 13.19
N THR A 58 2.92 -6.02 14.28
CA THR A 58 3.09 -5.10 15.40
C THR A 58 4.33 -4.22 15.21
N PRO A 59 4.34 -2.99 15.76
CA PRO A 59 5.51 -2.11 15.71
C PRO A 59 6.78 -2.76 16.29
N ASP A 60 6.61 -3.59 17.31
CA ASP A 60 7.69 -4.33 17.97
C ASP A 60 8.38 -5.32 17.02
N MET A 61 7.62 -6.05 16.20
CA MET A 61 8.17 -6.95 15.19
C MET A 61 9.05 -6.22 14.17
N VAL A 62 8.63 -5.00 13.77
CA VAL A 62 9.40 -4.16 12.83
C VAL A 62 10.69 -3.70 13.50
N GLN A 63 10.64 -3.28 14.77
CA GLN A 63 11.81 -2.85 15.52
C GLN A 63 12.81 -4.00 15.73
N GLN A 64 12.35 -5.18 16.11
CA GLN A 64 13.21 -6.35 16.28
C GLN A 64 13.85 -6.76 14.96
N ASN A 65 13.11 -6.73 13.85
CA ASN A 65 13.66 -7.01 12.52
C ASN A 65 14.73 -6.00 12.11
N TYR A 66 14.48 -4.71 12.31
CA TYR A 66 15.44 -3.64 12.04
C TYR A 66 16.74 -3.83 12.83
N LEU A 67 16.63 -4.10 14.14
CA LEU A 67 17.79 -4.31 15.01
C LEU A 67 18.56 -5.58 14.61
N GLY A 68 17.86 -6.67 14.32
CA GLY A 68 18.47 -7.92 13.85
C GLY A 68 19.28 -7.73 12.58
N ILE A 69 18.67 -7.14 11.54
CA ILE A 69 19.35 -6.87 10.26
C ILE A 69 20.57 -5.96 10.48
N LYS A 70 20.46 -4.94 11.34
CA LYS A 70 21.57 -4.05 11.65
C LYS A 70 22.74 -4.78 12.31
N CYS A 71 22.46 -5.69 13.24
CA CYS A 71 23.47 -6.54 13.87
C CYS A 71 24.12 -7.49 12.87
N ASP A 72 23.32 -8.14 12.02
CA ASP A 72 23.80 -9.08 11.00
C ASP A 72 24.72 -8.40 9.99
N ILE A 73 24.34 -7.21 9.50
CA ILE A 73 25.17 -6.42 8.59
C ILE A 73 26.49 -6.05 9.26
N ARG A 74 26.47 -5.65 10.54
CA ARG A 74 27.70 -5.33 11.26
C ARG A 74 28.63 -6.54 11.37
N SER A 75 28.08 -7.69 11.76
CA SER A 75 28.83 -8.94 11.85
C SER A 75 29.41 -9.36 10.50
N LEU A 76 28.65 -9.18 9.42
CA LEU A 76 29.09 -9.46 8.06
C LEU A 76 30.27 -8.56 7.69
N VAL A 77 30.16 -7.25 7.90
CA VAL A 77 31.24 -6.29 7.63
C VAL A 77 32.49 -6.64 8.44
N ASP A 78 32.36 -6.92 9.72
CA ASP A 78 33.50 -7.25 10.58
C ASP A 78 34.19 -8.55 10.12
N SER A 79 33.42 -9.57 9.74
CA SER A 79 33.93 -10.81 9.14
C SER A 79 34.68 -10.56 7.83
N GLU A 80 34.09 -9.81 6.90
CA GLU A 80 34.73 -9.51 5.62
C GLU A 80 35.98 -8.65 5.80
N MET A 81 35.95 -7.67 6.72
CA MET A 81 37.14 -6.88 7.05
C MET A 81 38.26 -7.74 7.64
N HIS A 82 37.93 -8.76 8.43
CA HIS A 82 38.92 -9.71 8.94
C HIS A 82 39.55 -10.55 7.80
N LYS A 83 38.72 -11.04 6.87
CA LYS A 83 39.20 -11.79 5.68
C LYS A 83 40.10 -10.94 4.79
N ILE A 84 39.75 -9.68 4.57
CA ILE A 84 40.54 -8.73 3.76
C ILE A 84 41.91 -8.47 4.39
N LYS A 85 41.98 -8.34 5.73
CA LYS A 85 43.26 -8.10 6.43
C LYS A 85 44.18 -9.32 6.42
N ASN A 86 43.62 -10.53 6.49
CA ASN A 86 44.41 -11.76 6.66
C ASN A 86 44.79 -12.44 5.33
N SER A 87 44.18 -12.05 4.21
CA SER A 87 44.44 -12.68 2.91
C SER A 87 45.33 -11.80 2.02
N GLU A 88 46.43 -12.38 1.55
CA GLU A 88 47.37 -11.69 0.63
C GLU A 88 46.68 -11.17 -0.64
N GLN A 89 45.68 -11.91 -1.13
CA GLN A 89 44.91 -11.57 -2.34
C GLN A 89 44.14 -10.24 -2.27
N TYR A 90 43.80 -9.77 -1.06
CA TYR A 90 42.99 -8.56 -0.86
C TYR A 90 43.81 -7.34 -0.42
N ARG A 91 45.14 -7.47 -0.30
CA ARG A 91 46.02 -6.37 0.16
C ARG A 91 45.96 -5.13 -0.71
N HIS A 92 45.77 -5.31 -2.02
CA HIS A 92 45.62 -4.22 -2.99
C HIS A 92 44.38 -3.35 -2.72
N LEU A 93 43.38 -3.85 -1.98
CA LEU A 93 42.18 -3.09 -1.59
C LEU A 93 42.44 -2.14 -0.40
N LEU A 94 43.49 -2.42 0.39
CA LEU A 94 43.89 -1.60 1.55
C LEU A 94 44.86 -0.48 1.16
N GLU A 95 45.49 -0.57 -0.01
CA GLU A 95 46.35 0.49 -0.52
C GLU A 95 45.54 1.68 -1.01
N LYS A 96 45.68 2.83 -0.33
CA LYS A 96 45.09 4.08 -0.79
C LYS A 96 45.70 4.46 -2.14
N LYS A 97 44.86 4.54 -3.18
CA LYS A 97 45.25 5.04 -4.51
C LYS A 97 45.84 6.44 -4.35
N LYS A 98 47.14 6.61 -4.60
CA LYS A 98 47.76 7.95 -4.67
C LYS A 98 47.09 8.71 -5.82
N PRO A 99 46.73 10.00 -5.62
CA PRO A 99 46.16 10.79 -6.70
C PRO A 99 47.19 10.85 -7.85
N SER A 100 46.78 10.42 -9.04
CA SER A 100 47.61 10.48 -10.23
C SER A 100 47.96 11.94 -10.55
N PRO A 101 49.19 12.25 -10.96
CA PRO A 101 49.53 13.60 -11.41
C PRO A 101 48.63 13.96 -12.60
N LYS A 102 47.88 15.06 -12.47
CA LYS A 102 47.12 15.62 -13.59
C LYS A 102 48.14 16.03 -14.65
N GLY A 103 47.99 15.49 -15.87
CA GLY A 103 48.86 15.80 -17.01
C GLY A 103 48.92 17.31 -17.28
N PRO A 104 49.97 17.79 -17.95
CA PRO A 104 50.19 19.22 -18.14
C PRO A 104 48.98 19.85 -18.85
N ALA A 105 48.47 20.94 -18.29
CA ALA A 105 47.47 21.77 -18.94
C ALA A 105 48.03 22.20 -20.30
N SER A 106 47.40 21.75 -21.37
CA SER A 106 47.67 22.24 -22.73
C SER A 106 47.42 23.75 -22.77
N LEU A 107 48.45 24.50 -23.15
CA LEU A 107 48.43 25.94 -23.44
C LEU A 107 47.48 26.25 -24.60
#